data_AF-A0A196QLX5-F1
#
_entry.id   AF-A0A196QLX5-F1
#
_cell.length_a   1.000
_cell.length_b   1.000
_cell.length_c   1.000
_cell.angle_alpha   90.00
_cell.angle_beta   90.00
_cell.angle_gamma   90.00
#
_symmetry.space_group_name_H-M   'P 1'
#
loop_
_entity.id
_entity.type
_entity.pdbx_description
1 polymer ?
#
loop_
_entity_poly.entity_id
_entity_poly.type
_entity_poly.pdbx_seq_one_letter_code
_entity_poly.pdbx_strand_id
1 'polypeptide(L)'
;MALQGEKLTKAIEHELMLMLASGYEEAPITPAALHKRLVSKTIIKGKLSSLSSRRPLIDRYANLQMERAGIKSARDKNSAKHGRTRAGYKQRYVESQLEIRALKGKLDGNISTIIDLVRHIESTSPVPVEKLLAPHLLEAYVARKGVSSKED
;
A
#
# COMPACT_ATOMS: atom_id res chain seq x y z
N MET A 1 -24.69 -28.60 -0.33
CA MET A 1 -23.74 -29.67 -0.71
C MET A 1 -22.46 -29.02 -1.22
N ALA A 2 -21.27 -29.49 -0.84
CA ALA A 2 -20.04 -29.04 -1.49
C ALA A 2 -19.89 -29.78 -2.82
N LEU A 3 -19.68 -29.08 -3.93
CA LEU A 3 -19.46 -29.72 -5.22
C LEU A 3 -18.11 -30.46 -5.19
N GLN A 4 -18.06 -31.67 -5.75
CA GLN A 4 -16.85 -32.50 -5.82
C GLN A 4 -16.56 -32.93 -7.26
N GLY A 5 -15.31 -33.35 -7.50
CA GLY A 5 -14.87 -33.90 -8.79
C GLY A 5 -15.00 -32.90 -9.96
N GLU A 6 -15.51 -33.39 -11.09
CA GLU A 6 -15.65 -32.66 -12.34
C GLU A 6 -16.66 -31.50 -12.26
N LYS A 7 -17.74 -31.66 -11.49
CA LYS A 7 -18.74 -30.61 -11.26
C LYS A 7 -18.11 -29.39 -10.58
N LEU A 8 -17.17 -29.61 -9.67
CA LEU A 8 -16.41 -28.52 -9.04
C LEU A 8 -15.47 -27.85 -10.04
N THR A 9 -14.82 -28.61 -10.93
CA THR A 9 -13.94 -28.03 -11.96
C THR A 9 -14.73 -27.12 -12.92
N LYS A 10 -15.91 -27.54 -13.36
CA LYS A 10 -16.80 -26.73 -14.20
C LYS A 10 -17.28 -25.46 -13.50
N ALA A 11 -17.64 -25.55 -12.22
CA ALA A 11 -18.02 -24.38 -11.43
C ALA A 11 -16.85 -23.39 -11.24
N ILE A 12 -15.64 -23.90 -11.04
CA ILE A 12 -14.42 -23.08 -10.95
C ILE A 12 -14.13 -22.40 -12.28
N GLU A 13 -14.23 -23.12 -13.39
CA GLU A 13 -14.01 -22.56 -14.73
C GLU A 13 -15.02 -21.45 -15.06
N HIS A 14 -16.30 -21.66 -14.74
CA HIS A 14 -17.32 -20.63 -14.89
C HIS A 14 -16.99 -19.38 -14.07
N GLU A 15 -16.55 -19.54 -12.82
CA GLU A 15 -16.14 -18.41 -11.98
C GLU A 15 -14.92 -17.68 -12.56
N LEU A 16 -13.94 -18.42 -13.08
CA LEU A 16 -12.75 -17.84 -13.74
C LEU A 16 -13.13 -17.05 -14.99
N MET A 17 -14.10 -17.52 -15.78
CA MET A 17 -14.63 -16.77 -16.93
C MET A 17 -15.29 -15.45 -16.51
N LEU A 18 -16.07 -15.47 -15.42
CA LEU A 18 -16.66 -14.24 -14.87
C LEU A 18 -15.60 -13.25 -14.38
N MET A 19 -14.56 -13.73 -13.69
CA MET A 19 -13.42 -12.89 -13.28
C MET A 19 -12.66 -12.33 -14.48
N LEU A 20 -12.50 -13.13 -15.53
CA LEU A 20 -11.87 -12.69 -16.78
C LEU A 20 -12.67 -11.59 -17.47
N ALA A 21 -14.01 -11.68 -17.46
CA ALA A 21 -14.90 -10.68 -18.03
C ALA A 21 -14.91 -9.37 -17.22
N SER A 22 -14.82 -9.45 -15.89
CA SER A 22 -14.72 -8.27 -15.01
C SER A 22 -13.37 -7.54 -15.18
N GLY A 23 -12.34 -8.24 -15.66
CA GLY A 23 -11.03 -7.66 -15.95
C GLY A 23 -10.09 -7.60 -14.75
N TYR A 24 -8.83 -7.26 -15.04
CA TYR A 24 -7.72 -7.37 -14.09
C TYR A 24 -7.79 -6.38 -12.91
N GLU A 25 -8.22 -5.13 -13.16
CA GLU A 25 -8.26 -4.10 -12.13
C GLU A 25 -9.38 -4.35 -11.11
N GLU A 26 -10.50 -4.92 -11.53
CA GLU A 26 -11.67 -5.18 -10.68
C GLU A 26 -11.62 -6.56 -10.02
N ALA A 27 -11.25 -7.60 -10.78
CA ALA A 27 -11.25 -8.99 -10.30
C ALA A 27 -9.96 -9.73 -10.69
N PRO A 28 -8.80 -9.38 -10.10
CA PRO A 28 -7.54 -10.06 -10.40
C PRO A 28 -7.65 -11.55 -10.04
N ILE A 29 -7.34 -12.41 -11.02
CA ILE A 29 -7.37 -13.86 -10.84
C ILE A 29 -6.16 -14.28 -10.02
N THR A 30 -6.42 -14.56 -8.74
CA THR A 30 -5.47 -15.17 -7.81
C THR A 30 -6.16 -16.31 -7.07
N PRO A 31 -5.41 -17.34 -6.60
CA PRO A 31 -6.01 -18.44 -5.84
C PRO A 31 -6.82 -17.96 -4.63
N ALA A 32 -6.37 -16.91 -3.94
CA ALA A 32 -7.06 -16.33 -2.79
C ALA A 32 -8.35 -15.59 -3.20
N ALA A 33 -8.31 -14.77 -4.25
CA ALA A 33 -9.50 -14.04 -4.72
C ALA A 33 -10.57 -15.00 -5.25
N LEU A 34 -10.17 -16.01 -6.01
CA LEU A 34 -11.06 -17.06 -6.50
C LEU A 34 -11.67 -17.85 -5.34
N HIS A 35 -10.87 -18.27 -4.35
CA HIS A 35 -11.36 -18.96 -3.16
C HIS A 35 -12.42 -18.14 -2.44
N LYS A 36 -12.16 -16.85 -2.18
CA LYS A 36 -13.13 -15.96 -1.53
C LYS A 36 -14.46 -15.90 -2.28
N ARG A 37 -14.44 -15.83 -3.62
CA ARG A 37 -15.65 -15.82 -4.47
C ARG A 37 -16.39 -17.17 -4.46
N LEU A 38 -15.67 -18.28 -4.48
CA LEU A 38 -16.28 -19.61 -4.43
C LEU A 38 -16.92 -19.89 -3.05
N VAL A 39 -16.31 -19.39 -1.97
CA VAL A 39 -16.86 -19.46 -0.61
C VAL A 39 -18.11 -18.59 -0.48
N SER A 40 -18.08 -17.34 -0.97
CA SER A 40 -19.24 -16.44 -0.89
C SER A 40 -20.44 -16.96 -1.68
N LYS A 41 -20.19 -17.65 -2.81
CA LYS A 41 -21.22 -18.33 -3.60
C LYS A 41 -21.62 -19.70 -3.05
N THR A 42 -21.09 -20.12 -1.89
CA THR A 42 -21.33 -21.42 -1.24
C THR A 42 -20.97 -22.65 -2.09
N ILE A 43 -20.14 -22.47 -3.12
CA ILE A 43 -19.68 -23.52 -4.05
C ILE A 43 -18.70 -24.47 -3.33
N ILE A 44 -17.83 -23.90 -2.49
CA ILE A 44 -16.89 -24.65 -1.64
C ILE A 44 -17.06 -24.27 -0.17
N LYS A 45 -16.88 -25.25 0.72
CA LYS A 45 -16.83 -25.05 2.18
C LYS A 45 -15.45 -25.26 2.78
N GLY A 46 -14.47 -25.62 1.96
CA GLY A 46 -13.14 -26.08 2.38
C GLY A 46 -12.06 -24.99 2.39
N LYS A 47 -10.89 -25.36 2.93
CA LYS A 47 -9.68 -24.54 2.92
C LYS A 47 -9.15 -24.33 1.49
N LEU A 48 -8.27 -23.34 1.32
CA LEU A 48 -7.64 -22.99 0.04
C LEU A 48 -6.98 -24.19 -0.67
N SER A 49 -6.56 -25.22 0.08
CA SER A 49 -6.02 -26.48 -0.43
C SER A 49 -6.95 -27.25 -1.38
N SER A 50 -8.26 -26.95 -1.38
CA SER A 50 -9.22 -27.48 -2.34
C SER A 50 -8.98 -27.04 -3.80
N LEU A 51 -8.18 -25.98 -3.99
CA LEU A 51 -7.80 -25.45 -5.30
C LEU A 51 -6.44 -25.95 -5.79
N SER A 52 -5.65 -26.63 -4.95
CA SER A 52 -4.28 -27.05 -5.28
C SER A 52 -4.22 -27.94 -6.53
N SER A 53 -5.14 -28.89 -6.69
CA SER A 53 -5.22 -29.77 -7.86
C SER A 53 -5.71 -29.06 -9.13
N ARG A 54 -6.31 -27.87 -9.02
CA ARG A 54 -6.82 -27.05 -10.14
C ARG A 54 -5.93 -25.85 -10.44
N ARG A 55 -4.74 -25.80 -9.86
CA ARG A 55 -3.79 -24.71 -10.06
C ARG A 55 -3.41 -24.47 -11.53
N PRO A 56 -3.20 -25.50 -12.38
CA PRO A 56 -2.93 -25.27 -13.80
C PRO A 56 -4.05 -24.52 -14.53
N LEU A 57 -5.31 -24.82 -14.20
CA LEU A 57 -6.47 -24.13 -14.75
C LEU A 57 -6.49 -22.66 -14.33
N ILE A 58 -6.30 -22.39 -13.03
CA ILE A 58 -6.28 -21.04 -12.47
C ILE A 58 -5.15 -20.23 -13.10
N ASP A 59 -3.95 -20.81 -13.21
CA ASP A 59 -2.78 -20.13 -13.77
C ASP A 59 -2.97 -19.81 -15.26
N ARG A 60 -3.63 -20.68 -16.03
CA ARG A 60 -3.99 -20.41 -17.43
C ARG A 60 -4.88 -19.16 -17.55
N TYR A 61 -5.97 -19.11 -16.77
CA TYR A 61 -6.88 -17.96 -16.81
C TYR A 61 -6.25 -16.68 -16.24
N ALA A 62 -5.38 -16.79 -15.23
CA ALA A 62 -4.62 -15.67 -14.70
C ALA A 62 -3.66 -15.08 -15.77
N ASN A 63 -2.93 -15.93 -16.49
CA ASN A 63 -2.06 -15.48 -17.57
C ASN A 63 -2.86 -14.83 -18.71
N LEU A 64 -4.00 -15.41 -19.09
CA LEU A 64 -4.88 -14.85 -20.12
C LEU A 64 -5.42 -13.47 -19.70
N GLN A 65 -5.76 -13.29 -18.43
CA GLN A 65 -6.21 -12.00 -17.90
C GLN A 65 -5.09 -10.95 -17.97
N MET A 66 -3.84 -11.33 -17.64
CA MET A 66 -2.68 -10.45 -17.75
C MET A 66 -2.38 -10.07 -19.20
N GLU A 67 -2.50 -11.01 -20.13
CA GLU A 67 -2.34 -10.76 -21.56
C GLU A 67 -3.39 -9.78 -22.08
N ARG A 68 -4.66 -9.97 -21.71
CA ARG A 68 -5.76 -9.04 -22.05
C ARG A 68 -5.57 -7.65 -21.44
N ALA A 69 -4.99 -7.58 -20.25
CA ALA A 69 -4.65 -6.32 -19.59
C ALA A 69 -3.39 -5.65 -20.18
N GLY A 70 -2.72 -6.27 -21.15
CA GLY A 70 -1.50 -5.72 -21.78
C GLY A 70 -0.25 -5.80 -20.89
N ILE A 71 -0.25 -6.66 -19.86
CA ILE A 71 0.87 -6.82 -18.93
C ILE A 71 1.95 -7.70 -19.57
N LYS A 72 2.94 -7.05 -20.19
CA LYS A 72 3.98 -7.71 -20.98
C LYS A 72 5.22 -8.11 -20.18
N SER A 73 5.65 -7.31 -19.20
CA SER A 73 6.91 -7.55 -18.51
C SER A 73 6.82 -8.69 -17.49
N ALA A 74 7.88 -9.50 -17.36
CA ALA A 74 7.93 -10.58 -16.38
C ALA A 74 7.80 -10.08 -14.93
N ARG A 75 8.33 -8.87 -14.65
CA ARG A 75 8.21 -8.19 -13.36
C ARG A 75 6.75 -7.85 -13.05
N ASP A 76 6.02 -7.33 -14.03
CA ASP A 76 4.62 -6.94 -13.84
C ASP A 76 3.72 -8.17 -13.77
N LYS A 77 4.01 -9.24 -14.54
CA LYS A 77 3.33 -10.54 -14.40
C LYS A 77 3.51 -11.13 -13.00
N ASN A 78 4.71 -11.07 -12.43
CA ASN A 78 4.96 -11.54 -11.06
C ASN A 78 4.21 -10.68 -10.03
N SER A 79 4.21 -9.36 -10.19
CA SER A 79 3.44 -8.44 -9.33
C SER A 79 1.93 -8.72 -9.43
N ALA A 80 1.46 -9.02 -10.63
CA ALA A 80 0.06 -9.32 -10.90
C ALA A 80 -0.41 -10.64 -10.31
N LYS A 81 0.45 -11.66 -10.26
CA LYS A 81 0.16 -12.94 -9.58
C LYS A 81 -0.08 -12.77 -8.09
N HIS A 82 0.48 -11.72 -7.49
CA HIS A 82 0.24 -11.35 -6.10
C HIS A 82 -1.01 -10.48 -5.92
N GLY A 83 -1.85 -10.33 -6.95
CA GLY A 83 -3.09 -9.54 -6.89
C GLY A 83 -2.84 -8.04 -6.78
N ARG A 84 -1.64 -7.56 -7.17
CA ARG A 84 -1.27 -6.15 -7.07
C ARG A 84 -1.70 -5.43 -8.34
N THR A 85 -2.87 -4.80 -8.29
CA THR A 85 -3.42 -4.03 -9.40
C THR A 85 -2.77 -2.65 -9.52
N ARG A 86 -2.85 -2.03 -10.71
CA ARG A 86 -2.29 -0.69 -10.91
C ARG A 86 -3.04 0.34 -10.04
N ALA A 87 -4.36 0.16 -9.88
CA ALA A 87 -5.17 0.91 -8.93
C ALA A 87 -4.66 0.77 -7.49
N GLY A 88 -4.32 -0.45 -7.06
CA GLY A 88 -3.78 -0.70 -5.72
C GLY A 88 -2.44 -0.01 -5.46
N TYR A 89 -1.54 0.04 -6.46
CA TYR A 89 -0.30 0.81 -6.36
C TYR A 89 -0.55 2.32 -6.26
N LYS A 90 -1.48 2.85 -7.07
CA LYS A 90 -1.85 4.27 -7.04
C LYS A 90 -2.43 4.67 -5.69
N GLN A 91 -3.33 3.85 -5.14
CA GLN A 91 -3.93 4.10 -3.83
C GLN A 91 -2.88 4.11 -2.71
N ARG A 92 -2.01 3.10 -2.65
CA ARG A 92 -0.93 3.05 -1.66
C ARG A 92 0.05 4.22 -1.77
N TYR A 93 0.31 4.66 -3.01
CA TYR A 93 1.12 5.85 -3.23
C TYR A 93 0.44 7.08 -2.62
N VAL A 94 -0.86 7.26 -2.85
CA VAL A 94 -1.64 8.37 -2.25
C VAL A 94 -1.63 8.29 -0.72
N GLU A 95 -1.89 7.12 -0.15
CA GLU A 95 -1.87 6.89 1.31
C GLU A 95 -0.49 7.22 1.89
N SER A 96 0.59 6.75 1.26
CA SER A 96 1.96 7.03 1.68
C SER A 96 2.30 8.52 1.59
N GLN A 97 1.85 9.23 0.55
CA GLN A 97 2.04 10.68 0.45
C GLN A 97 1.30 11.44 1.54
N LEU A 98 0.08 11.02 1.89
CA LEU A 98 -0.68 11.60 3.01
C LEU A 98 0.03 11.37 4.35
N GLU A 99 0.57 10.18 4.57
CA GLU A 99 1.34 9.86 5.77
C GLU A 99 2.62 10.69 5.86
N ILE A 100 3.39 10.79 4.77
CA ILE A 100 4.57 11.65 4.70
C ILE A 100 4.21 13.10 5.04
N ARG A 101 3.10 13.61 4.51
CA ARG A 101 2.63 14.97 4.81
C ARG A 101 2.28 15.13 6.28
N ALA A 102 1.58 14.17 6.88
CA ALA A 102 1.23 14.21 8.30
C ALA A 102 2.47 14.14 9.20
N LEU A 103 3.45 13.30 8.86
CA LEU A 103 4.72 13.17 9.59
C LEU A 103 5.55 14.45 9.50
N LYS A 104 5.61 15.08 8.32
CA LYS A 104 6.27 16.38 8.16
C LYS A 104 5.62 17.45 9.04
N GLY A 105 4.28 17.52 9.08
CA GLY A 105 3.59 18.47 9.95
C GLY A 105 3.87 18.26 11.43
N LYS A 106 3.94 16.99 11.89
CA LYS A 106 4.34 16.67 13.28
C LYS A 106 5.79 17.09 13.56
N LEU A 107 6.69 16.85 12.62
CA LEU A 107 8.09 17.26 12.74
C LEU A 107 8.21 18.78 12.84
N ASP A 108 7.52 19.54 11.98
CA ASP A 108 7.52 21.01 12.01
C ASP A 108 6.97 21.57 13.33
N GLY A 109 5.92 20.92 13.87
CA GLY A 109 5.39 21.21 15.20
C GLY A 109 6.44 20.98 16.29
N ASN A 110 7.08 19.81 16.30
CA ASN A 110 8.11 19.48 17.27
C ASN A 110 9.31 20.43 17.19
N ILE A 111 9.77 20.79 15.98
CA ILE A 111 10.85 21.75 15.77
C ILE A 111 10.47 23.11 16.38
N SER A 112 9.23 23.55 16.18
CA SER A 112 8.74 24.81 16.75
C SER A 112 8.77 24.78 18.27
N THR A 113 8.26 23.72 18.88
CA THR A 113 8.29 23.53 20.34
C THR A 113 9.73 23.50 20.88
N ILE A 114 10.64 22.81 20.21
CA ILE A 114 12.06 22.76 20.62
C ILE A 114 12.68 24.16 20.54
N ILE A 115 12.42 24.93 19.50
CA ILE A 115 12.91 26.31 19.37
C ILE A 115 12.36 27.20 20.50
N ASP A 116 11.09 27.04 20.87
CA ASP A 116 10.48 27.78 21.98
C ASP A 116 11.15 27.43 23.32
N LEU A 117 11.44 26.14 23.54
CA LEU A 117 12.19 25.69 24.71
C LEU A 117 13.62 26.23 24.72
N VAL A 118 14.32 26.24 23.59
CA VAL A 118 15.67 26.81 23.45
C VAL A 118 15.67 28.29 23.85
N ARG A 119 14.72 29.08 23.33
CA ARG A 119 14.58 30.50 23.67
C ARG A 119 14.32 30.72 25.16
N HIS A 120 13.48 29.88 25.77
CA HIS A 120 13.19 29.96 27.20
C HIS A 120 14.40 29.59 28.07
N ILE A 121 15.21 28.61 27.63
CA ILE A 121 16.43 28.23 28.35
C ILE A 121 17.49 29.33 28.23
N GLU A 122 17.69 29.92 27.04
CA GLU A 122 18.61 31.04 26.85
C GLU A 122 18.25 32.27 27.69
N SER A 123 16.94 32.53 27.91
CA SER A 123 16.52 33.63 28.79
C SER A 123 16.76 33.36 30.29
N THR A 124 16.84 32.08 30.68
CA THR A 124 16.88 31.65 32.08
C THR A 124 18.28 31.22 32.52
N SER A 125 19.14 30.84 31.57
CA SER A 125 20.43 30.21 31.83
C SER A 125 21.49 30.72 30.86
N PRO A 126 22.74 30.95 31.31
CA PRO A 126 23.84 31.41 30.46
C PRO A 126 24.43 30.30 29.55
N VAL A 127 23.72 29.19 29.35
CA VAL A 127 24.21 28.04 28.57
C VAL A 127 24.02 28.32 27.07
N PRO A 128 25.06 28.16 26.22
CA PRO A 128 24.95 28.34 24.78
C PRO A 128 24.30 27.11 24.12
N VAL A 129 22.97 27.06 24.17
CA VAL A 129 22.15 25.92 23.70
C VAL A 129 22.34 25.63 22.21
N GLU A 130 22.66 26.65 21.41
CA GLU A 130 22.95 26.55 19.96
C GLU A 130 23.98 25.45 19.63
N LYS A 131 24.99 25.23 20.50
CA LYS A 131 26.05 24.23 20.29
C LYS A 131 25.59 22.79 20.54
N LEU A 132 24.43 22.62 21.17
CA LEU A 132 23.85 21.32 21.52
C LEU A 132 22.75 20.90 20.52
N LEU A 133 22.35 21.80 19.62
CA LEU A 133 21.34 21.53 18.61
C LEU A 133 21.92 20.69 17.48
N ALA A 134 21.14 19.72 17.01
CA ALA A 134 21.44 19.03 15.77
C ALA A 134 21.38 20.00 14.58
N PRO A 135 22.11 19.76 13.48
CA PRO A 135 22.22 20.72 12.36
C PRO A 135 20.88 21.21 11.81
N HIS A 136 19.92 20.31 11.63
CA HIS A 136 18.58 20.64 11.12
C HIS A 136 17.74 21.52 12.08
N LEU A 137 18.01 21.44 13.39
CA LEU A 137 17.39 22.32 14.39
C LEU A 137 18.09 23.67 14.44
N LEU A 138 19.42 23.70 14.26
CA LEU A 138 20.19 24.93 14.18
C LEU A 138 19.78 25.78 12.97
N GLU A 139 19.61 25.17 11.79
CA GLU A 139 19.10 25.83 10.59
C GLU A 139 17.73 26.48 10.85
N ALA A 140 16.80 25.73 11.46
CA ALA A 140 15.47 26.24 11.78
C ALA A 140 15.49 27.35 12.84
N TYR A 141 16.38 27.23 13.83
CA TYR A 141 16.58 28.22 14.88
C TYR A 141 17.12 29.54 14.32
N VAL A 142 18.20 29.48 13.53
CA VAL A 142 18.82 30.65 12.87
C VAL A 142 17.85 31.33 11.92
N ALA A 143 17.13 30.55 11.10
CA ALA A 143 16.13 31.07 10.17
C ALA A 143 15.04 31.90 10.87
N ARG A 144 14.62 31.51 12.08
CA ARG A 144 13.61 32.25 12.86
C ARG A 144 14.20 33.40 13.67
N LYS A 145 15.43 33.29 14.17
CA LYS A 145 16.14 34.37 14.88
C LYS A 145 16.35 35.60 13.97
N GLY A 146 16.66 35.38 12.69
CA GLY A 146 16.84 36.46 11.71
C GLY A 146 15.57 37.23 11.32
N VAL A 147 14.37 36.72 11.62
CA VAL A 147 13.10 37.42 11.35
C VAL A 147 12.75 38.40 12.47
N SER A 148 13.09 38.05 13.72
CA SER A 148 12.82 38.91 14.89
C SER A 148 13.63 40.21 14.91
N SER A 149 14.72 40.30 14.14
CA SER A 149 15.59 41.49 14.09
C SER A 149 15.30 42.43 12.91
N LYS A 150 14.23 42.17 12.14
CA LYS A 150 13.82 42.97 10.96
C LYS A 150 12.51 43.72 11.14
N GLU A 151 11.89 43.66 12.32
CA GLU A 151 10.63 44.35 12.63
C GLU A 151 10.80 45.59 13.54
N ASP A 152 12.04 46.07 13.74
CA ASP A 152 12.31 47.37 14.41
C ASP A 152 12.39 48.53 13.39
#